data_AF-A0A1W9WGZ0-F1
#
_entry.id   AF-A0A1W9WGZ0-F1
#
_cell.length_a   1.000
_cell.length_b   1.000
_cell.length_c   1.000
_cell.angle_alpha   90.00
_cell.angle_beta   90.00
_cell.angle_gamma   90.00
#
_symmetry.space_group_name_H-M   'P 1'
#
loop_
_entity.id
_entity.type
_entity.pdbx_description
1 polymer ?
#
loop_
_entity_poly.entity_id
_entity_poly.type
_entity_poly.pdbx_seq_one_letter_code
_entity_poly.pdbx_strand_id
1 'polypeptide(L)'
;MLLQYWLPTWNFEPLKHPQTDPISMMLIVTAFGLFILYALIDMLQHDTFFGKCSFTTAQKDCQLRKADTYKSAWQYKIKMILLYGIIILLIFGKALLLINLRQIRGPASYTHDGGVIQTEVTITYFLQGLNPYSENYVETPMAEWGLNEYRTALYHYPYLPWTFVFSSPFYLLSQIILGWYDQRFVYLILFALTLILAQSMVKSLAGKLVTVALLGLNPILAEDVIFGQNDSFVLFWIVLGVWLISRNADSEAGLKPITTNMASIAIGLACASKPTAWFIVPFWLLYLLRDKLNMRNKLNLTGFENLSGLKWWLLLKPILKRAWTLPVIALLILLPWFLWDPTAMYDDVWRWSSGQGETGYQIWGWGASNYILAFNIIANRFEYWHFIIPQAIFGLPLLLFLLWRQIYDNTLGTVLYSYVIFLLVFFYLSRFMQPNYLGYLLACLTLAYFLPKPQPATTHLD
;
A
#
# COMPACT_ATOMS: atom_id res chain seq x y z
N MET A 1 33.09 42.76 9.22
CA MET A 1 33.88 42.47 8.01
C MET A 1 34.59 41.10 8.00
N LEU A 2 34.69 40.35 9.11
CA LEU A 2 35.41 39.06 9.16
C LEU A 2 34.53 37.79 9.07
N LEU A 3 33.20 37.91 9.04
CA LEU A 3 32.27 36.76 8.92
C LEU A 3 31.95 36.37 7.47
N GLN A 4 32.39 37.16 6.47
CA GLN A 4 32.08 36.94 5.06
C GLN A 4 33.09 36.02 4.35
N TYR A 5 34.22 35.69 4.99
CA TYR A 5 35.30 34.87 4.44
C TYR A 5 35.32 33.42 4.96
N TRP A 6 34.41 33.05 5.88
CA TRP A 6 34.33 31.70 6.45
C TRP A 6 33.17 30.86 5.92
N LEU A 7 32.20 31.48 5.25
CA LEU A 7 31.23 30.74 4.45
C LEU A 7 31.81 30.64 3.03
N PRO A 8 32.06 29.43 2.50
CA PRO A 8 32.38 29.31 1.08
C PRO A 8 31.29 30.03 0.31
N THR A 9 31.63 30.91 -0.63
CA THR A 9 30.65 31.36 -1.61
C THR A 9 30.13 30.08 -2.26
N TRP A 10 28.91 29.67 -1.91
CA TRP A 10 28.32 28.42 -2.40
C TRP A 10 28.23 28.54 -3.92
N ASN A 11 29.26 28.06 -4.62
CA ASN A 11 29.30 28.08 -6.06
C ASN A 11 28.48 26.87 -6.52
N PHE A 12 27.22 27.12 -6.85
CA PHE A 12 26.30 26.10 -7.37
C PHE A 12 26.58 25.75 -8.85
N GLU A 13 27.57 26.38 -9.51
CA GLU A 13 27.90 26.06 -10.90
C GLU A 13 28.15 24.57 -11.19
N PRO A 14 28.84 23.79 -10.34
CA PRO A 14 29.03 22.36 -10.56
C PRO A 14 27.72 21.55 -10.53
N LEU A 15 26.66 22.10 -9.91
CA LEU A 15 25.32 21.50 -9.86
C LEU A 15 24.43 21.93 -11.05
N LYS A 16 24.87 22.88 -11.88
CA LYS A 16 24.14 23.35 -13.08
C LYS A 16 24.29 22.42 -14.29
N HIS A 17 24.61 21.14 -14.10
CA HIS A 17 24.58 20.20 -15.22
C HIS A 17 23.13 20.08 -15.72
N PRO A 18 22.87 20.12 -17.05
CA PRO A 18 21.50 20.14 -17.60
C PRO A 18 20.63 18.94 -17.17
N GLN A 19 21.28 17.86 -16.71
CA GLN A 19 20.63 16.61 -16.29
C GLN A 19 20.50 16.48 -14.76
N THR A 20 21.02 17.42 -13.96
CA THR A 20 20.95 17.35 -12.49
C THR A 20 20.28 18.59 -11.91
N ASP A 21 19.09 18.41 -11.34
CA ASP A 21 18.45 19.44 -10.53
C ASP A 21 19.23 19.64 -9.21
N PRO A 22 19.75 20.86 -8.92
CA PRO A 22 20.58 21.13 -7.74
C PRO A 22 19.88 20.77 -6.42
N ILE A 23 18.57 21.00 -6.32
CA ILE A 23 17.80 20.73 -5.09
C ILE A 23 17.74 19.22 -4.84
N SER A 24 17.46 18.43 -5.88
CA SER A 24 17.46 16.98 -5.83
C SER A 24 18.82 16.43 -5.41
N MET A 25 19.91 17.00 -5.94
CA MET A 25 21.26 16.63 -5.53
C MET A 25 21.52 16.95 -4.05
N MET A 26 21.09 18.11 -3.56
CA MET A 26 21.21 18.46 -2.13
C MET A 26 20.41 17.50 -1.24
N LEU A 27 19.18 17.14 -1.62
CA LEU A 27 18.37 16.15 -0.90
C LEU A 27 19.08 14.80 -0.83
N ILE A 28 19.60 14.33 -1.98
CA ILE A 28 20.29 13.04 -2.09
C ILE A 28 21.58 13.04 -1.26
N VAL A 29 22.46 14.04 -1.44
CA VAL A 29 23.74 14.14 -0.71
C VAL A 29 23.51 14.21 0.79
N THR A 30 22.51 14.97 1.24
CA THR A 30 22.15 15.06 2.66
C THR A 30 21.65 13.70 3.18
N ALA A 31 20.79 13.02 2.42
CA ALA A 31 20.30 11.69 2.79
C ALA A 31 21.44 10.65 2.88
N PHE A 32 22.41 10.69 1.96
CA PHE A 32 23.62 9.87 2.04
C PHE A 32 24.45 10.18 3.28
N GLY A 33 24.60 11.46 3.65
CA GLY A 33 25.24 11.86 4.90
C GLY A 33 24.56 11.25 6.13
N LEU A 34 23.22 11.30 6.19
CA LEU A 34 22.44 10.65 7.26
C LEU A 34 22.59 9.13 7.26
N PHE A 35 22.68 8.50 6.08
CA PHE A 35 22.91 7.06 5.95
C PHE A 35 24.30 6.66 6.45
N ILE A 36 25.35 7.43 6.15
CA ILE A 36 26.70 7.21 6.69
C ILE A 36 26.66 7.29 8.22
N LEU A 37 26.00 8.31 8.79
CA LEU A 37 25.83 8.42 10.24
C LEU A 37 25.08 7.20 10.82
N TYR A 38 24.03 6.73 10.13
CA TYR A 38 23.30 5.53 10.53
C TYR A 38 24.22 4.30 10.57
N ALA A 39 25.02 4.10 9.51
CA ALA A 39 25.98 2.99 9.40
C ALA A 39 27.08 3.09 10.45
N LEU A 40 27.61 4.28 10.75
CA LEU A 40 28.61 4.48 11.81
C LEU A 40 28.06 4.08 13.18
N ILE A 41 26.80 4.42 13.50
CA ILE A 41 26.14 3.98 14.74
C ILE A 41 25.98 2.45 14.78
N ASP A 42 25.76 1.82 13.62
CA ASP A 42 25.73 0.36 13.51
C ASP A 42 27.11 -0.28 13.70
N MET A 43 28.17 0.30 13.15
CA MET A 43 29.54 -0.17 13.34
C MET A 43 30.00 -0.06 14.80
N LEU A 44 29.68 1.04 15.48
CA LEU A 44 29.97 1.23 16.90
C LEU A 44 29.24 0.23 17.82
N GLN A 45 28.27 -0.51 17.29
CA GLN A 45 27.52 -1.53 18.03
C GLN A 45 28.23 -2.90 18.05
N HIS A 46 29.14 -3.14 17.11
CA HIS A 46 29.94 -4.35 17.08
C HIS A 46 31.23 -4.11 17.90
N ASP A 47 31.18 -4.39 19.20
CA ASP A 47 32.34 -4.46 20.12
C ASP A 47 33.44 -5.43 19.67
N THR A 48 33.30 -6.08 18.52
CA THR A 48 34.30 -6.93 17.88
C THR A 48 35.34 -6.15 17.06
N PHE A 49 35.18 -4.85 16.82
CA PHE A 49 36.19 -4.08 16.08
C PHE A 49 37.42 -3.72 16.94
N PHE A 50 37.28 -3.63 18.27
CA PHE A 50 38.40 -3.58 19.22
C PHE A 50 38.47 -4.91 19.98
N GLY A 51 39.18 -5.87 19.41
CA GLY A 51 39.22 -7.26 19.87
C GLY A 51 39.48 -7.44 21.36
N LYS A 52 38.49 -8.02 22.06
CA LYS A 52 38.66 -8.86 23.26
C LYS A 52 37.58 -9.94 23.32
N CYS A 53 37.60 -10.88 22.39
CA CYS A 53 37.05 -12.22 22.67
C CYS A 53 38.25 -13.13 22.93
N SER A 54 38.64 -13.22 24.20
CA SER A 54 39.61 -14.21 24.68
C SER A 54 39.09 -15.61 24.32
N PHE A 55 39.96 -16.37 23.69
CA PHE A 55 39.71 -17.71 23.18
C PHE A 55 39.74 -18.72 24.34
N THR A 56 38.72 -18.71 25.19
CA THR A 56 38.57 -19.72 26.26
C THR A 56 37.11 -20.14 26.43
N THR A 57 36.78 -21.29 25.84
CA THR A 57 35.84 -22.31 26.36
C THR A 57 34.51 -21.86 26.98
N ALA A 58 33.79 -20.93 26.36
CA ALA A 58 32.39 -20.60 26.72
C ALA A 58 31.49 -20.40 25.48
N GLN A 59 31.65 -21.25 24.46
CA GLN A 59 31.01 -21.09 23.16
C GLN A 59 29.51 -21.46 23.15
N LYS A 60 29.00 -22.17 24.17
CA LYS A 60 27.57 -22.52 24.27
C LYS A 60 26.72 -21.48 25.01
N ASP A 61 27.27 -20.80 26.02
CA ASP A 61 26.49 -19.82 26.80
C ASP A 61 26.48 -18.41 26.18
N CYS A 62 27.45 -18.10 25.32
CA CYS A 62 27.48 -16.81 24.62
C CYS A 62 26.47 -16.72 23.46
N GLN A 63 26.05 -17.84 22.87
CA GLN A 63 25.08 -17.82 21.77
C GLN A 63 23.63 -17.69 22.22
N LEU A 64 23.28 -18.19 23.41
CA LEU A 64 21.89 -18.18 23.90
C LEU A 64 21.50 -16.86 24.60
N ARG A 65 22.48 -16.05 25.08
CA ARG A 65 22.21 -14.72 25.65
C ARG A 65 22.32 -13.55 24.67
N LYS A 66 22.89 -13.75 23.46
CA LYS A 66 23.21 -12.66 22.52
C LYS A 66 22.04 -12.10 21.72
N ALA A 67 20.86 -12.72 21.77
CA ALA A 67 19.75 -12.33 20.89
C ALA A 67 18.92 -11.14 21.39
N ASP A 68 18.78 -10.91 22.70
CA ASP A 68 17.71 -10.04 23.20
C ASP A 68 18.09 -9.05 24.32
N THR A 69 19.37 -8.93 24.70
CA THR A 69 19.76 -8.03 25.80
C THR A 69 20.18 -6.64 25.30
N TYR A 70 19.24 -5.69 25.37
CA TYR A 70 19.46 -4.24 25.46
C TYR A 70 20.57 -3.63 24.59
N LYS A 71 20.47 -3.74 23.26
CA LYS A 71 21.08 -2.74 22.36
C LYS A 71 20.39 -1.40 22.64
N SER A 72 21.15 -0.42 23.12
CA SER A 72 20.66 0.69 23.93
C SER A 72 19.43 1.41 23.36
N ALA A 73 18.47 1.76 24.22
CA ALA A 73 17.26 2.48 23.80
C ALA A 73 17.60 3.80 23.06
N TRP A 74 18.75 4.41 23.35
CA TRP A 74 19.23 5.60 22.65
C TRP A 74 19.68 5.28 21.21
N GLN A 75 20.38 4.18 20.97
CA GLN A 75 20.83 3.79 19.61
C GLN A 75 19.63 3.56 18.69
N TYR A 76 18.64 2.81 19.16
CA TYR A 76 17.40 2.62 18.42
C TYR A 76 16.73 3.95 18.09
N LYS A 77 16.61 4.86 19.07
CA LYS A 77 16.01 6.19 18.87
C LYS A 77 16.77 6.99 17.81
N ILE A 78 18.10 7.07 17.89
CA ILE A 78 18.90 7.81 16.92
C ILE A 78 18.79 7.18 15.53
N LYS A 79 18.93 5.85 15.41
CA LYS A 79 18.76 5.14 14.14
C LYS A 79 17.39 5.39 13.52
N MET A 80 16.34 5.39 14.34
CA MET A 80 14.99 5.68 13.87
C MET A 80 14.84 7.14 13.40
N ILE A 81 15.41 8.10 14.14
CA ILE A 81 15.43 9.52 13.74
C ILE A 81 16.17 9.69 12.40
N LEU A 82 17.35 9.10 12.26
CA LEU A 82 18.12 9.15 11.02
C LEU A 82 17.36 8.52 9.86
N LEU A 83 16.73 7.36 10.08
CA LEU A 83 15.94 6.67 9.07
C LEU A 83 14.74 7.51 8.61
N TYR A 84 13.97 8.08 9.54
CA TYR A 84 12.91 9.03 9.19
C TYR A 84 13.46 10.27 8.48
N GLY A 85 14.62 10.79 8.89
CA GLY A 85 15.29 11.89 8.20
C GLY A 85 15.62 11.56 6.74
N ILE A 86 16.14 10.36 6.47
CA ILE A 86 16.39 9.87 5.10
C ILE A 86 15.08 9.79 4.30
N ILE A 87 14.03 9.20 4.87
CA ILE A 87 12.71 9.09 4.22
C ILE A 87 12.12 10.48 3.94
N ILE A 88 12.21 11.40 4.89
CA ILE A 88 11.75 12.79 4.74
C ILE A 88 12.47 13.46 3.59
N LEU A 89 13.79 13.32 3.46
CA LEU A 89 14.54 13.96 2.37
C LEU A 89 14.23 13.32 1.01
N LEU A 90 14.26 11.99 0.93
CA LEU A 90 14.17 11.28 -0.35
C LEU A 90 12.75 11.16 -0.89
N ILE A 91 11.75 11.05 0.00
CA ILE A 91 10.35 10.87 -0.41
C ILE A 91 9.59 12.18 -0.28
N PHE A 92 9.47 12.72 0.93
CA PHE A 92 8.65 13.90 1.18
C PHE A 92 9.26 15.14 0.54
N GLY A 93 10.56 15.35 0.70
CA GLY A 93 11.30 16.47 0.10
C GLY A 93 11.26 16.42 -1.41
N LYS A 94 11.42 15.24 -2.01
CA LYS A 94 11.33 15.06 -3.46
C LYS A 94 9.91 15.29 -3.98
N ALA A 95 8.89 14.78 -3.31
CA ALA A 95 7.49 15.02 -3.66
C ALA A 95 7.15 16.52 -3.59
N LEU A 96 7.54 17.20 -2.50
CA LEU A 96 7.35 18.64 -2.35
C LEU A 96 8.07 19.44 -3.43
N LEU A 97 9.29 19.04 -3.82
CA LEU A 97 9.98 19.66 -4.95
C LEU A 97 9.16 19.52 -6.24
N LEU A 98 8.65 18.33 -6.56
CA LEU A 98 7.84 18.12 -7.77
C LEU A 98 6.52 18.88 -7.73
N ILE A 99 5.88 19.00 -6.56
CA ILE A 99 4.69 19.83 -6.34
C ILE A 99 4.99 21.29 -6.67
N ASN A 100 6.11 21.83 -6.17
CA ASN A 100 6.51 23.22 -6.45
C ASN A 100 6.89 23.43 -7.92
N LEU A 101 7.58 22.47 -8.55
CA LEU A 101 7.91 22.55 -9.98
C LEU A 101 6.65 22.52 -10.87
N ARG A 102 5.63 21.75 -10.49
CA ARG A 102 4.31 21.74 -11.15
C ARG A 102 3.66 23.13 -11.13
N GLN A 103 3.71 23.83 -10.00
CA GLN A 103 3.16 25.20 -9.90
C GLN A 103 3.83 26.18 -10.87
N ILE A 104 5.11 25.98 -11.18
CA ILE A 104 5.86 26.86 -12.10
C ILE A 104 5.63 26.49 -13.57
N ARG A 105 5.49 25.19 -13.87
CA ARG A 105 5.51 24.67 -15.25
C ARG A 105 4.13 24.37 -15.82
N GLY A 106 3.13 24.20 -14.98
CA GLY A 106 1.75 23.97 -15.37
C GLY A 106 1.14 22.71 -14.75
N PRO A 107 -0.21 22.63 -14.76
CA PRO A 107 -0.96 21.63 -14.01
C PRO A 107 -0.74 20.17 -14.45
N ALA A 108 -0.30 19.93 -15.68
CA ALA A 108 0.02 18.58 -16.19
C ALA A 108 1.48 18.14 -15.93
N SER A 109 2.34 19.02 -15.42
CA SER A 109 3.78 18.74 -15.28
C SER A 109 4.13 18.06 -13.95
N TYR A 110 5.17 17.20 -13.96
CA TYR A 110 5.76 16.55 -12.77
C TYR A 110 4.77 15.84 -11.84
N THR A 111 3.75 15.21 -12.43
CA THR A 111 2.69 14.56 -11.68
C THR A 111 2.08 13.40 -12.44
N HIS A 112 1.49 12.46 -11.68
CA HIS A 112 0.72 11.36 -12.22
C HIS A 112 -0.63 11.83 -12.77
N ASP A 113 -1.18 11.05 -13.70
CA ASP A 113 -2.37 11.35 -14.46
C ASP A 113 -3.64 11.26 -13.60
N GLY A 114 -4.24 10.08 -13.49
CA GLY A 114 -5.47 9.87 -12.74
C GLY A 114 -5.28 10.05 -11.24
N GLY A 115 -4.10 9.67 -10.75
CA GLY A 115 -3.76 9.75 -9.33
C GLY A 115 -3.77 11.17 -8.77
N VAL A 116 -3.47 12.18 -9.60
CA VAL A 116 -3.46 13.59 -9.19
C VAL A 116 -4.42 14.41 -10.04
N ILE A 117 -4.13 14.58 -11.33
CA ILE A 117 -4.85 15.51 -12.20
C ILE A 117 -6.33 15.14 -12.30
N GLN A 118 -6.69 13.90 -12.66
CA GLN A 118 -8.10 13.54 -12.77
C GLN A 118 -8.80 13.57 -11.42
N THR A 119 -8.12 13.18 -10.33
CA THR A 119 -8.72 13.21 -8.99
C THR A 119 -9.03 14.64 -8.55
N GLU A 120 -8.17 15.61 -8.84
CA GLU A 120 -8.41 17.04 -8.58
C GLU A 120 -9.62 17.57 -9.35
N VAL A 121 -9.70 17.27 -10.66
CA VAL A 121 -10.85 17.62 -11.49
C VAL A 121 -12.13 16.95 -10.99
N THR A 122 -12.05 15.68 -10.62
CA THR A 122 -13.17 14.89 -10.11
C THR A 122 -13.74 15.47 -8.81
N ILE A 123 -12.87 15.97 -7.93
CA ILE A 123 -13.31 16.71 -6.74
C ILE A 123 -14.10 17.95 -7.15
N THR A 124 -13.66 18.68 -8.18
CA THR A 124 -14.40 19.84 -8.70
C THR A 124 -15.77 19.44 -9.27
N TYR A 125 -15.85 18.37 -10.07
CA TYR A 125 -17.14 17.83 -10.54
C TYR A 125 -18.06 17.44 -9.39
N PHE A 126 -17.56 16.71 -8.40
CA PHE A 126 -18.32 16.34 -7.21
C PHE A 126 -18.86 17.56 -6.46
N LEU A 127 -18.03 18.59 -6.25
CA LEU A 127 -18.45 19.82 -5.55
C LEU A 127 -19.45 20.66 -6.36
N GLN A 128 -19.46 20.51 -7.68
CA GLN A 128 -20.43 21.15 -8.59
C GLN A 128 -21.73 20.34 -8.73
N GLY A 129 -21.83 19.15 -8.14
CA GLY A 129 -22.97 18.26 -8.30
C GLY A 129 -23.02 17.58 -9.67
N LEU A 130 -21.89 17.45 -10.35
CA LEU A 130 -21.72 16.66 -11.57
C LEU A 130 -21.32 15.24 -11.21
N ASN A 131 -21.73 14.27 -12.04
CA ASN A 131 -21.37 12.87 -11.86
C ASN A 131 -20.03 12.57 -12.55
N PRO A 132 -18.92 12.35 -11.83
CA PRO A 132 -17.61 12.21 -12.44
C PRO A 132 -17.48 11.04 -13.42
N TYR A 133 -18.31 10.01 -13.27
CA TYR A 133 -18.31 8.85 -14.15
C TYR A 133 -19.01 9.12 -15.48
N SER A 134 -19.84 10.16 -15.57
CA SER A 134 -20.55 10.56 -16.79
C SER A 134 -19.86 11.72 -17.52
N GLU A 135 -18.86 12.34 -16.90
CA GLU A 135 -18.15 13.50 -17.43
C GLU A 135 -16.84 13.11 -18.13
N ASN A 136 -16.46 13.90 -19.14
CA ASN A 136 -15.20 13.73 -19.85
C ASN A 136 -14.14 14.72 -19.34
N TYR A 137 -12.87 14.33 -19.40
CA TYR A 137 -11.72 15.10 -18.96
C TYR A 137 -10.99 15.83 -20.10
N VAL A 138 -11.60 15.91 -21.28
CA VAL A 138 -11.02 16.49 -22.51
C VAL A 138 -10.80 18.00 -22.44
N GLU A 139 -11.61 18.73 -21.68
CA GLU A 139 -11.47 20.19 -21.48
C GLU A 139 -10.74 20.53 -20.17
N THR A 140 -9.85 19.65 -19.73
CA THR A 140 -9.17 19.76 -18.43
C THR A 140 -7.66 19.61 -18.62
N PRO A 141 -6.83 19.96 -17.61
CA PRO A 141 -5.38 19.73 -17.68
C PRO A 141 -4.98 18.28 -17.99
N MET A 142 -5.86 17.30 -17.74
CA MET A 142 -5.62 15.91 -18.10
C MET A 142 -5.38 15.74 -19.61
N ALA A 143 -5.99 16.58 -20.44
CA ALA A 143 -5.84 16.56 -21.90
C ALA A 143 -4.42 16.87 -22.37
N GLU A 144 -3.59 17.52 -21.55
CA GLU A 144 -2.19 17.82 -21.86
C GLU A 144 -1.25 16.68 -21.46
N TRP A 145 -1.71 15.74 -20.61
CA TRP A 145 -0.87 14.70 -20.03
C TRP A 145 -0.73 13.48 -20.94
N GLY A 146 0.48 12.90 -21.01
CA GLY A 146 0.75 11.66 -21.75
C GLY A 146 0.84 11.85 -23.27
N LEU A 147 0.95 10.74 -24.01
CA LEU A 147 1.06 10.74 -25.48
C LEU A 147 -0.35 10.66 -26.10
N ASN A 148 -0.64 11.49 -27.10
CA ASN A 148 -1.97 11.62 -27.73
C ASN A 148 -2.62 10.26 -28.08
N GLU A 149 -1.83 9.33 -28.60
CA GLU A 149 -2.27 7.99 -29.03
C GLU A 149 -2.74 7.07 -27.89
N TYR A 150 -2.43 7.37 -26.62
CA TYR A 150 -2.74 6.53 -25.46
C TYR A 150 -3.71 7.18 -24.45
N ARG A 151 -4.31 8.33 -24.78
CA ARG A 151 -5.14 9.12 -23.86
C ARG A 151 -6.59 8.61 -23.70
N THR A 152 -6.80 7.30 -23.62
CA THR A 152 -8.15 6.77 -23.39
C THR A 152 -8.70 7.10 -22.00
N ALA A 153 -7.83 7.40 -21.04
CA ALA A 153 -8.22 7.87 -19.71
C ALA A 153 -9.03 9.18 -19.73
N LEU A 154 -9.00 9.97 -20.81
CA LEU A 154 -9.76 11.22 -20.90
C LEU A 154 -11.28 11.03 -20.83
N TYR A 155 -11.77 9.83 -21.07
CA TYR A 155 -13.20 9.52 -21.10
C TYR A 155 -13.65 8.71 -19.89
N HIS A 156 -12.74 8.42 -18.94
CA HIS A 156 -13.03 7.49 -17.85
C HIS A 156 -12.35 7.88 -16.54
N TYR A 157 -13.08 7.75 -15.44
CA TYR A 157 -12.57 7.85 -14.07
C TYR A 157 -12.47 6.46 -13.39
N PRO A 158 -11.29 5.81 -13.39
CA PRO A 158 -11.17 4.40 -13.01
C PRO A 158 -11.12 4.13 -11.50
N TYR A 159 -11.35 5.14 -10.66
CA TYR A 159 -11.27 5.02 -9.22
C TYR A 159 -12.64 5.03 -8.58
N LEU A 160 -12.75 4.42 -7.40
CA LEU A 160 -14.01 4.36 -6.68
C LEU A 160 -14.19 5.60 -5.78
N PRO A 161 -15.43 5.95 -5.40
CA PRO A 161 -15.75 7.29 -4.91
C PRO A 161 -15.02 7.73 -3.66
N TRP A 162 -14.54 6.79 -2.84
CA TRP A 162 -13.83 7.16 -1.61
C TRP A 162 -12.57 7.99 -1.86
N THR A 163 -11.92 7.84 -3.02
CA THR A 163 -10.71 8.60 -3.36
C THR A 163 -10.98 10.11 -3.37
N PHE A 164 -11.98 10.56 -4.11
CA PHE A 164 -12.30 11.97 -4.22
C PHE A 164 -13.16 12.47 -3.05
N VAL A 165 -14.05 11.65 -2.50
CA VAL A 165 -14.87 12.03 -1.33
C VAL A 165 -13.98 12.31 -0.13
N PHE A 166 -12.98 11.45 0.15
CA PHE A 166 -12.05 11.67 1.27
C PHE A 166 -11.14 12.87 1.04
N SER A 167 -10.71 13.10 -0.20
CA SER A 167 -9.83 14.24 -0.53
C SER A 167 -10.54 15.59 -0.53
N SER A 168 -11.85 15.63 -0.73
CA SER A 168 -12.62 16.87 -0.89
C SER A 168 -12.49 17.86 0.28
N PRO A 169 -12.53 17.44 1.57
CA PRO A 169 -12.26 18.35 2.68
C PRO A 169 -10.85 18.95 2.66
N PHE A 170 -9.84 18.17 2.24
CA PHE A 170 -8.46 18.65 2.12
C PHE A 170 -8.28 19.59 0.94
N TYR A 171 -8.97 19.33 -0.17
CA TYR A 171 -9.07 20.24 -1.30
C TYR A 171 -9.59 21.60 -0.83
N LEU A 172 -10.77 21.64 -0.19
CA LEU A 172 -11.38 22.88 0.29
C LEU A 172 -10.46 23.63 1.28
N LEU A 173 -9.88 22.91 2.24
CA LEU A 173 -8.97 23.50 3.22
C LEU A 173 -7.72 24.09 2.56
N SER A 174 -7.13 23.38 1.58
CA SER A 174 -5.95 23.85 0.85
C SER A 174 -6.27 25.05 -0.02
N GLN A 175 -7.42 25.06 -0.70
CA GLN A 175 -7.87 26.23 -1.46
C GLN A 175 -8.02 27.46 -0.57
N ILE A 176 -8.53 27.31 0.65
CA ILE A 176 -8.66 28.41 1.61
C ILE A 176 -7.30 28.92 2.12
N ILE A 177 -6.38 28.01 2.46
CA ILE A 177 -5.10 28.37 3.11
C ILE A 177 -4.03 28.79 2.10
N LEU A 178 -3.91 28.06 0.99
CA LEU A 178 -2.83 28.18 0.01
C LEU A 178 -3.29 28.84 -1.30
N GLY A 179 -4.60 28.85 -1.58
CA GLY A 179 -5.14 29.30 -2.88
C GLY A 179 -4.99 28.29 -4.01
N TRP A 180 -4.51 27.09 -3.71
CA TRP A 180 -4.34 25.98 -4.65
C TRP A 180 -4.36 24.65 -3.91
N TYR A 181 -4.41 23.55 -4.65
CA TYR A 181 -4.41 22.20 -4.10
C TYR A 181 -3.52 21.28 -4.93
N ASP A 182 -2.88 20.33 -4.27
CA ASP A 182 -2.25 19.18 -4.91
C ASP A 182 -2.63 17.90 -4.15
N GLN A 183 -3.19 16.93 -4.87
CA GLN A 183 -3.69 15.67 -4.30
C GLN A 183 -2.58 14.90 -3.53
N ARG A 184 -1.30 15.10 -3.86
CA ARG A 184 -0.19 14.43 -3.17
C ARG A 184 -0.08 14.83 -1.70
N PHE A 185 -0.64 15.96 -1.26
CA PHE A 185 -0.70 16.28 0.18
C PHE A 185 -1.43 15.20 0.97
N VAL A 186 -2.54 14.70 0.43
CA VAL A 186 -3.29 13.61 1.06
C VAL A 186 -2.45 12.34 1.09
N TYR A 187 -1.84 11.97 -0.04
CA TYR A 187 -1.00 10.76 -0.13
C TYR A 187 0.19 10.80 0.82
N LEU A 188 0.88 11.94 0.93
CA LEU A 188 2.02 12.10 1.85
C LEU A 188 1.58 11.95 3.32
N ILE A 189 0.45 12.55 3.72
CA ILE A 189 -0.10 12.39 5.08
C ILE A 189 -0.44 10.92 5.35
N LEU A 190 -1.16 10.27 4.44
CA LEU A 190 -1.55 8.87 4.59
C LEU A 190 -0.34 7.92 4.60
N PHE A 191 0.69 8.22 3.81
CA PHE A 191 1.94 7.46 3.79
C PHE A 191 2.71 7.63 5.11
N ALA A 192 2.83 8.85 5.63
CA ALA A 192 3.45 9.10 6.94
C ALA A 192 2.74 8.31 8.05
N LEU A 193 1.40 8.35 8.06
CA LEU A 193 0.60 7.56 9.01
C LEU A 193 0.81 6.06 8.82
N THR A 194 0.89 5.59 7.57
CA THR A 194 1.17 4.18 7.25
C THR A 194 2.49 3.72 7.87
N LEU A 195 3.56 4.51 7.77
CA LEU A 195 4.86 4.19 8.38
C LEU A 195 4.76 4.12 9.92
N ILE A 196 4.07 5.07 10.54
CA ILE A 196 3.87 5.11 12.01
C ILE A 196 3.07 3.89 12.47
N LEU A 197 1.96 3.58 11.79
CA LEU A 197 1.09 2.45 12.12
C LEU A 197 1.85 1.13 11.92
N ALA A 198 2.53 0.96 10.80
CA ALA A 198 3.38 -0.20 10.50
C ALA A 198 4.42 -0.44 11.60
N GLN A 199 5.18 0.59 11.95
CA GLN A 199 6.19 0.53 13.01
C GLN A 199 5.58 0.07 14.35
N SER A 200 4.38 0.55 14.68
CA SER A 200 3.75 0.24 15.97
C SER A 200 3.25 -1.21 16.10
N MET A 201 3.06 -1.93 14.98
CA MET A 201 2.62 -3.33 15.00
C MET A 201 3.76 -4.32 15.25
N VAL A 202 5.02 -3.91 15.04
CA VAL A 202 6.18 -4.80 15.13
C VAL A 202 6.71 -4.83 16.56
N LYS A 203 6.93 -6.03 17.12
CA LYS A 203 7.37 -6.19 18.53
C LYS A 203 8.85 -5.84 18.71
N SER A 204 9.75 -6.37 17.88
CA SER A 204 11.20 -6.20 18.02
C SER A 204 11.69 -4.82 17.54
N LEU A 205 12.65 -4.22 18.25
CA LEU A 205 13.22 -2.91 17.87
C LEU A 205 13.92 -2.96 16.50
N ALA A 206 14.64 -4.04 16.22
CA ALA A 206 15.26 -4.25 14.90
C ALA A 206 14.19 -4.41 13.81
N GLY A 207 13.13 -5.19 14.06
CA GLY A 207 12.01 -5.36 13.13
C GLY A 207 11.31 -4.04 12.81
N LYS A 208 11.17 -3.14 13.79
CA LYS A 208 10.64 -1.78 13.57
C LYS A 208 11.48 -0.99 12.57
N LEU A 209 12.81 -0.96 12.76
CA LEU A 209 13.73 -0.28 11.85
C LEU A 209 13.65 -0.86 10.44
N VAL A 210 13.69 -2.19 10.32
CA VAL A 210 13.64 -2.87 9.02
C VAL A 210 12.29 -2.64 8.33
N THR A 211 11.18 -2.69 9.07
CA THR A 211 9.85 -2.43 8.51
C THR A 211 9.73 -1.01 7.98
N VAL A 212 10.16 -0.01 8.76
CA VAL A 212 10.15 1.39 8.31
C VAL A 212 11.08 1.60 7.12
N ALA A 213 12.26 0.96 7.09
CA ALA A 213 13.19 1.06 5.98
C ALA A 213 12.62 0.42 4.70
N LEU A 214 12.11 -0.81 4.80
CA LEU A 214 11.53 -1.53 3.66
C LEU A 214 10.26 -0.87 3.13
N LEU A 215 9.46 -0.21 3.96
CA LEU A 215 8.29 0.53 3.50
C LEU A 215 8.64 1.91 2.96
N GLY A 216 9.41 2.68 3.73
CA GLY A 216 9.73 4.08 3.45
C GLY A 216 10.77 4.28 2.35
N LEU A 217 11.65 3.30 2.13
CA LEU A 217 12.73 3.35 1.13
C LEU A 217 12.55 2.28 0.05
N ASN A 218 11.34 1.71 -0.10
CA ASN A 218 11.00 0.88 -1.25
C ASN A 218 11.06 1.74 -2.52
N PRO A 219 12.01 1.52 -3.45
CA PRO A 219 12.20 2.42 -4.58
C PRO A 219 10.99 2.45 -5.52
N ILE A 220 10.25 1.35 -5.64
CA ILE A 220 9.08 1.25 -6.52
C ILE A 220 7.88 1.98 -5.91
N LEU A 221 7.64 1.80 -4.61
CA LEU A 221 6.57 2.52 -3.91
C LEU A 221 6.92 4.01 -3.69
N ALA A 222 8.21 4.32 -3.54
CA ALA A 222 8.71 5.68 -3.42
C ALA A 222 8.32 6.50 -4.65
N GLU A 223 8.54 5.97 -5.85
CA GLU A 223 8.13 6.62 -7.10
C GLU A 223 6.63 6.85 -7.16
N ASP A 224 5.83 5.86 -6.73
CA ASP A 224 4.36 5.98 -6.63
C ASP A 224 3.95 7.19 -5.77
N VAL A 225 4.49 7.29 -4.54
CA VAL A 225 4.18 8.38 -3.61
C VAL A 225 4.69 9.73 -4.11
N ILE A 226 5.90 9.78 -4.68
CA ILE A 226 6.54 11.03 -5.15
C ILE A 226 5.77 11.61 -6.34
N PHE A 227 5.40 10.77 -7.30
CA PHE A 227 4.72 11.20 -8.52
C PHE A 227 3.21 11.35 -8.32
N GLY A 228 2.64 10.69 -7.30
CA GLY A 228 1.25 10.87 -6.88
C GLY A 228 0.28 9.86 -7.47
N GLN A 229 0.66 8.60 -7.60
CA GLN A 229 -0.33 7.55 -7.82
C GLN A 229 -0.98 7.15 -6.49
N ASN A 230 -2.06 6.39 -6.59
CA ASN A 230 -3.02 6.26 -5.48
C ASN A 230 -2.88 4.96 -4.67
N ASP A 231 -1.84 4.16 -4.88
CA ASP A 231 -1.70 2.88 -4.16
C ASP A 231 -1.39 3.10 -2.68
N SER A 232 -0.64 4.15 -2.35
CA SER A 232 -0.43 4.61 -0.97
C SER A 232 -1.74 4.93 -0.22
N PHE A 233 -2.76 5.44 -0.92
CA PHE A 233 -4.08 5.71 -0.36
C PHE A 233 -4.78 4.41 0.06
N VAL A 234 -4.79 3.41 -0.81
CA VAL A 234 -5.40 2.10 -0.54
C VAL A 234 -4.62 1.37 0.56
N LEU A 235 -3.29 1.44 0.50
CA LEU A 235 -2.39 0.82 1.47
C LEU A 235 -2.70 1.31 2.89
N PHE A 236 -2.87 2.62 3.08
CA PHE A 236 -3.21 3.19 4.39
C PHE A 236 -4.45 2.54 5.01
N TRP A 237 -5.54 2.41 4.26
CA TRP A 237 -6.79 1.84 4.77
C TRP A 237 -6.66 0.37 5.17
N ILE A 238 -5.88 -0.41 4.40
CA ILE A 238 -5.57 -1.80 4.75
C ILE A 238 -4.71 -1.85 6.02
N VAL A 239 -3.66 -1.04 6.10
CA VAL A 239 -2.77 -0.99 7.27
C VAL A 239 -3.53 -0.54 8.51
N LEU A 240 -4.43 0.43 8.39
CA LEU A 240 -5.31 0.87 9.48
C LEU A 240 -6.22 -0.26 9.95
N GLY A 241 -6.84 -1.00 9.03
CA GLY A 241 -7.69 -2.16 9.36
C GLY A 241 -6.91 -3.24 10.12
N VAL A 242 -5.74 -3.63 9.61
CA VAL A 242 -4.84 -4.59 10.26
C VAL A 242 -4.38 -4.08 11.63
N TRP A 243 -4.00 -2.81 11.72
CA TRP A 243 -3.55 -2.19 12.96
C TRP A 243 -4.61 -2.20 14.05
N LEU A 244 -5.85 -1.80 13.71
CA LEU A 244 -6.99 -1.76 14.63
C LEU A 244 -7.28 -3.12 15.26
N ILE A 245 -7.20 -4.20 14.47
CA ILE A 245 -7.45 -5.55 14.96
C ILE A 245 -6.22 -6.19 15.61
N SER A 246 -5.00 -5.82 15.19
CA SER A 246 -3.73 -6.33 15.74
C SER A 246 -3.59 -6.07 17.25
N ARG A 247 -4.11 -4.93 17.74
CA ARG A 247 -4.07 -4.55 19.17
C ARG A 247 -4.78 -5.53 20.10
N ASN A 248 -5.68 -6.36 19.57
CA ASN A 248 -6.41 -7.38 20.35
C ASN A 248 -6.17 -8.79 19.83
N ALA A 249 -5.26 -8.97 18.86
CA ALA A 249 -5.03 -10.27 18.23
C ALA A 249 -4.39 -11.30 19.17
N ASP A 250 -3.78 -10.87 20.28
CA ASP A 250 -3.16 -11.75 21.28
C ASP A 250 -4.09 -12.08 22.47
N SER A 251 -5.33 -11.56 22.49
CA SER A 251 -6.24 -11.77 23.62
C SER A 251 -6.92 -13.15 23.55
N GLU A 252 -6.79 -13.94 24.63
CA GLU A 252 -7.51 -15.21 24.81
C GLU A 252 -9.04 -15.04 24.81
N ALA A 253 -9.53 -13.85 25.16
CA ALA A 253 -10.94 -13.48 25.17
C ALA A 253 -11.57 -13.33 23.76
N GLY A 254 -10.78 -13.53 22.69
CA GLY A 254 -11.23 -13.46 21.31
C GLY A 254 -11.34 -12.04 20.76
N LEU A 255 -11.87 -11.92 19.53
CA LEU A 255 -11.98 -10.64 18.84
C LEU A 255 -13.03 -9.71 19.50
N LYS A 256 -12.59 -8.52 19.95
CA LYS A 256 -13.49 -7.49 20.50
C LYS A 256 -14.39 -6.90 19.40
N PRO A 257 -15.71 -6.74 19.63
CA PRO A 257 -16.64 -6.25 18.61
C PRO A 257 -16.28 -4.86 18.06
N ILE A 258 -15.94 -3.91 18.94
CA ILE A 258 -15.66 -2.52 18.52
C ILE A 258 -14.47 -2.45 17.57
N THR A 259 -13.33 -3.06 17.92
CA THR A 259 -12.15 -3.04 17.05
C THR A 259 -12.35 -3.84 15.78
N THR A 260 -13.15 -4.91 15.84
CA THR A 260 -13.51 -5.70 14.65
C THR A 260 -14.35 -4.89 13.67
N ASN A 261 -15.33 -4.15 14.19
CA ASN A 261 -16.18 -3.26 13.39
C ASN A 261 -15.37 -2.12 12.78
N MET A 262 -14.51 -1.46 13.56
CA MET A 262 -13.64 -0.38 13.06
C MET A 262 -12.65 -0.88 12.01
N ALA A 263 -12.04 -2.05 12.23
CA ALA A 263 -11.13 -2.65 11.26
C ALA A 263 -11.86 -3.00 9.96
N SER A 264 -13.08 -3.57 10.08
CA SER A 264 -13.94 -3.89 8.93
C SER A 264 -14.41 -2.63 8.19
N ILE A 265 -14.65 -1.51 8.90
CA ILE A 265 -14.90 -0.20 8.27
C ILE A 265 -13.68 0.21 7.44
N ALA A 266 -12.47 0.16 7.99
CA ALA A 266 -11.26 0.53 7.27
C ALA A 266 -11.04 -0.33 6.00
N ILE A 267 -11.27 -1.65 6.07
CA ILE A 267 -11.23 -2.52 4.88
C ILE A 267 -12.34 -2.17 3.88
N GLY A 268 -13.55 -1.82 4.34
CA GLY A 268 -14.63 -1.37 3.47
C GLY A 268 -14.31 -0.05 2.77
N LEU A 269 -13.64 0.89 3.45
CA LEU A 269 -13.12 2.13 2.86
C LEU A 269 -12.03 1.84 1.81
N ALA A 270 -11.14 0.87 2.07
CA ALA A 270 -10.19 0.41 1.05
C ALA A 270 -10.93 -0.12 -0.19
N CYS A 271 -11.96 -0.95 0.01
CA CYS A 271 -12.79 -1.49 -1.07
C CYS A 271 -13.58 -0.41 -1.82
N ALA A 272 -13.94 0.70 -1.18
CA ALA A 272 -14.61 1.84 -1.79
C ALA A 272 -13.64 2.82 -2.47
N SER A 273 -12.32 2.55 -2.45
CA SER A 273 -11.29 3.39 -3.10
C SER A 273 -10.73 2.77 -4.37
N LYS A 274 -10.45 1.47 -4.38
CA LYS A 274 -9.88 0.77 -5.53
C LYS A 274 -10.31 -0.70 -5.55
N PRO A 275 -10.68 -1.27 -6.71
CA PRO A 275 -11.06 -2.68 -6.80
C PRO A 275 -9.98 -3.67 -6.37
N THR A 276 -8.71 -3.26 -6.39
CA THR A 276 -7.57 -4.08 -5.93
C THR A 276 -7.73 -4.52 -4.46
N ALA A 277 -8.37 -3.69 -3.62
CA ALA A 277 -8.64 -4.04 -2.24
C ALA A 277 -9.70 -5.13 -2.08
N TRP A 278 -10.56 -5.40 -3.08
CA TRP A 278 -11.61 -6.42 -2.99
C TRP A 278 -11.02 -7.82 -2.77
N PHE A 279 -9.81 -8.06 -3.26
CA PHE A 279 -9.14 -9.35 -3.15
C PHE A 279 -8.66 -9.67 -1.73
N ILE A 280 -8.61 -8.72 -0.79
CA ILE A 280 -8.33 -9.03 0.62
C ILE A 280 -9.55 -9.59 1.34
N VAL A 281 -10.77 -9.29 0.87
CA VAL A 281 -12.03 -9.60 1.54
C VAL A 281 -12.19 -11.08 1.86
N PRO A 282 -11.99 -12.06 0.95
CA PRO A 282 -12.17 -13.47 1.30
C PRO A 282 -11.24 -13.92 2.43
N PHE A 283 -9.98 -13.47 2.43
CA PHE A 283 -9.00 -13.75 3.47
C PHE A 283 -9.35 -13.03 4.79
N TRP A 284 -9.86 -11.81 4.71
CA TRP A 284 -10.32 -11.04 5.88
C TRP A 284 -11.51 -11.69 6.57
N LEU A 285 -12.53 -12.09 5.81
CA LEU A 285 -13.72 -12.76 6.35
C LEU A 285 -13.35 -14.07 7.05
N LEU A 286 -12.42 -14.83 6.48
CA LEU A 286 -11.90 -16.05 7.10
C LEU A 286 -11.12 -15.73 8.40
N TYR A 287 -10.35 -14.65 8.43
CA TYR A 287 -9.67 -14.20 9.65
C TYR A 287 -10.63 -13.86 10.79
N LEU A 288 -11.78 -13.25 10.49
CA LEU A 288 -12.80 -12.95 11.50
C LEU A 288 -13.40 -14.21 12.15
N LEU A 289 -13.16 -15.40 11.60
CA LEU A 289 -13.54 -16.70 12.16
C LEU A 289 -12.43 -17.39 12.97
N ARG A 290 -11.28 -16.74 13.18
CA ARG A 290 -10.11 -17.32 13.87
C ARG A 290 -10.42 -18.04 15.18
N ASP A 291 -11.27 -17.47 16.04
CA ASP A 291 -11.54 -18.05 17.36
C ASP A 291 -12.21 -19.43 17.23
N LYS A 292 -13.09 -19.57 16.23
CA LYS A 292 -13.79 -20.83 15.93
C LYS A 292 -12.87 -21.85 15.26
N LEU A 293 -12.00 -21.39 14.36
CA LEU A 293 -11.03 -22.24 13.67
C LEU A 293 -9.94 -22.75 14.62
N ASN A 294 -9.47 -21.91 15.54
CA ASN A 294 -8.52 -22.30 16.57
C ASN A 294 -9.11 -23.31 17.56
N MET A 295 -10.39 -23.17 17.94
CA MET A 295 -11.08 -24.20 18.74
C MET A 295 -11.15 -25.54 18.00
N ARG A 296 -11.42 -25.54 16.69
CA ARG A 296 -11.42 -26.78 15.88
C ARG A 296 -10.05 -27.46 15.88
N ASN A 297 -8.97 -26.69 15.69
CA ASN A 297 -7.62 -27.24 15.69
C ASN A 297 -7.23 -27.82 17.06
N LYS A 298 -7.66 -27.19 18.16
CA LYS A 298 -7.47 -27.72 19.53
C LYS A 298 -8.22 -29.03 19.78
N LEU A 299 -9.35 -29.26 19.11
CA LEU A 299 -10.18 -30.47 19.27
C LEU A 299 -9.74 -31.65 18.39
N ASN A 300 -8.58 -31.57 17.70
CA ASN A 300 -8.06 -32.63 16.82
C ASN A 300 -9.07 -33.15 15.77
N LEU A 301 -9.98 -32.29 15.29
CA LEU A 301 -10.92 -32.61 14.21
C LEU A 301 -10.23 -32.43 12.84
N THR A 302 -9.21 -33.24 12.60
CA THR A 302 -8.28 -33.14 11.44
C THR A 302 -8.69 -33.99 10.23
N GLY A 303 -9.75 -34.80 10.33
CA GLY A 303 -10.23 -35.64 9.22
C GLY A 303 -10.97 -34.86 8.12
N PHE A 304 -10.64 -35.15 6.85
CA PHE A 304 -11.32 -34.63 5.66
C PHE A 304 -12.82 -34.98 5.63
N GLU A 305 -13.20 -36.09 6.28
CA GLU A 305 -14.59 -36.59 6.37
C GLU A 305 -15.54 -35.57 7.02
N ASN A 306 -15.05 -34.69 7.90
CA ASN A 306 -15.88 -33.70 8.61
C ASN A 306 -15.93 -32.31 7.96
N LEU A 307 -15.25 -32.07 6.83
CA LEU A 307 -15.50 -30.86 6.01
C LEU A 307 -16.86 -30.92 5.33
N SER A 308 -17.35 -32.13 5.01
CA SER A 308 -18.68 -32.37 4.45
C SER A 308 -19.82 -32.10 5.44
N GLY A 309 -19.57 -32.28 6.74
CA GLY A 309 -20.53 -32.05 7.82
C GLY A 309 -20.57 -30.62 8.37
N LEU A 310 -19.59 -29.78 7.99
CA LEU A 310 -19.57 -28.37 8.36
C LEU A 310 -20.64 -27.65 7.57
N LYS A 311 -21.80 -27.50 8.19
CA LYS A 311 -22.89 -26.65 7.69
C LYS A 311 -22.36 -25.23 7.53
N TRP A 312 -21.87 -24.86 6.34
CA TRP A 312 -21.29 -23.56 6.02
C TRP A 312 -22.21 -22.39 6.43
N TRP A 313 -23.52 -22.62 6.44
CA TRP A 313 -24.51 -21.67 6.94
C TRP A 313 -24.36 -21.31 8.43
N LEU A 314 -23.77 -22.19 9.26
CA LEU A 314 -23.44 -21.91 10.67
C LEU A 314 -22.26 -20.92 10.80
N LEU A 315 -21.44 -20.79 9.76
CA LEU A 315 -20.36 -19.78 9.69
C LEU A 315 -20.86 -18.43 9.17
N LEU A 316 -21.96 -18.42 8.40
CA LEU A 316 -22.56 -17.18 7.88
C LEU A 316 -23.00 -16.23 9.01
N LYS A 317 -23.70 -16.73 10.04
CA LYS A 317 -24.17 -15.87 11.15
C LYS A 317 -23.03 -15.11 11.86
N PRO A 318 -21.93 -15.78 12.29
CA PRO A 318 -20.76 -15.08 12.84
C PRO A 318 -20.08 -14.13 11.87
N ILE A 319 -19.92 -14.51 10.60
CA ILE A 319 -19.33 -13.62 9.58
C ILE A 319 -20.18 -12.36 9.47
N LEU A 320 -21.49 -12.50 9.24
CA LEU A 320 -22.41 -11.38 9.14
C LEU A 320 -22.32 -10.49 10.39
N LYS A 321 -22.36 -11.07 11.59
CA LYS A 321 -22.27 -10.30 12.84
C LYS A 321 -20.94 -9.53 13.00
N ARG A 322 -19.82 -10.08 12.53
CA ARG A 322 -18.48 -9.50 12.71
C ARG A 322 -18.04 -8.60 11.54
N ALA A 323 -18.57 -8.85 10.34
CA ALA A 323 -18.12 -8.22 9.11
C ALA A 323 -19.12 -7.23 8.54
N TRP A 324 -20.36 -7.12 9.04
CA TRP A 324 -21.42 -6.32 8.41
C TRP A 324 -21.05 -4.86 8.14
N THR A 325 -20.17 -4.25 8.94
CA THR A 325 -19.75 -2.86 8.73
C THR A 325 -18.93 -2.68 7.46
N LEU A 326 -18.24 -3.72 6.97
CA LEU A 326 -17.46 -3.68 5.73
C LEU A 326 -18.34 -3.46 4.49
N PRO A 327 -19.33 -4.32 4.17
CA PRO A 327 -20.20 -4.09 3.03
C PRO A 327 -21.08 -2.86 3.26
N VAL A 328 -21.51 -2.56 4.48
CA VAL A 328 -22.32 -1.36 4.74
C VAL A 328 -21.56 -0.08 4.39
N ILE A 329 -20.32 0.09 4.85
CA ILE A 329 -19.58 1.32 4.53
C ILE A 329 -19.21 1.39 3.04
N ALA A 330 -18.84 0.25 2.44
CA ALA A 330 -18.52 0.20 1.03
C ALA A 330 -19.74 0.57 0.17
N LEU A 331 -20.89 -0.03 0.46
CA LEU A 331 -22.14 0.27 -0.23
C LEU A 331 -22.62 1.70 0.04
N LEU A 332 -22.49 2.22 1.26
CA LEU A 332 -22.88 3.61 1.56
C LEU A 332 -22.14 4.61 0.68
N ILE A 333 -20.87 4.34 0.38
CA ILE A 333 -20.05 5.21 -0.48
C ILE A 333 -20.31 4.94 -1.96
N LEU A 334 -20.46 3.68 -2.37
CA LEU A 334 -20.59 3.29 -3.78
C LEU A 334 -22.00 3.50 -4.34
N LEU A 335 -23.02 3.20 -3.54
CA LEU A 335 -24.41 3.11 -3.98
C LEU A 335 -24.97 4.43 -4.52
N PRO A 336 -24.68 5.62 -3.96
CA PRO A 336 -25.18 6.88 -4.53
C PRO A 336 -24.78 7.06 -6.00
N TRP A 337 -23.53 6.73 -6.34
CA TRP A 337 -22.99 6.86 -7.69
C TRP A 337 -23.50 5.78 -8.62
N PHE A 338 -23.56 4.55 -8.12
CA PHE A 338 -24.13 3.44 -8.87
C PHE A 338 -25.61 3.66 -9.18
N LEU A 339 -26.39 4.24 -8.27
CA LEU A 339 -27.80 4.55 -8.52
C LEU A 339 -27.98 5.78 -9.44
N TRP A 340 -27.01 6.70 -9.46
CA TRP A 340 -27.05 7.87 -10.32
C TRP A 340 -26.90 7.46 -11.79
N ASP A 341 -25.85 6.70 -12.10
CA ASP A 341 -25.64 6.12 -13.43
C ASP A 341 -24.87 4.80 -13.33
N PRO A 342 -25.58 3.65 -13.29
CA PRO A 342 -24.95 2.34 -13.18
C PRO A 342 -24.07 2.02 -14.39
N THR A 343 -24.45 2.50 -15.57
CA THR A 343 -23.77 2.17 -16.83
C THR A 343 -22.45 2.90 -16.90
N ALA A 344 -22.46 4.21 -16.63
CA ALA A 344 -21.25 5.02 -16.62
C ALA A 344 -20.23 4.55 -15.58
N MET A 345 -20.68 4.29 -14.34
CA MET A 345 -19.79 3.77 -13.30
C MET A 345 -19.20 2.40 -13.63
N TYR A 346 -19.99 1.49 -14.21
CA TYR A 346 -19.49 0.19 -14.66
C TYR A 346 -18.50 0.32 -15.82
N ASP A 347 -18.76 1.23 -16.75
CA ASP A 347 -17.90 1.47 -17.89
C ASP A 347 -16.52 1.97 -17.44
N ASP A 348 -16.49 3.02 -16.63
CA ASP A 348 -15.28 3.66 -16.14
C ASP A 348 -14.43 2.78 -15.23
N VAL A 349 -15.06 2.12 -14.26
CA VAL A 349 -14.34 1.34 -13.25
C VAL A 349 -13.90 -0.02 -13.81
N TRP A 350 -14.74 -0.65 -14.64
CA TRP A 350 -14.53 -2.04 -15.04
C TRP A 350 -14.32 -2.25 -16.55
N ARG A 351 -15.25 -1.80 -17.41
CA ARG A 351 -15.16 -2.10 -18.85
C ARG A 351 -13.93 -1.45 -19.49
N TRP A 352 -13.62 -0.22 -19.10
CA TRP A 352 -12.42 0.48 -19.55
C TRP A 352 -11.15 -0.29 -19.19
N SER A 353 -10.95 -0.59 -17.91
CA SER A 353 -9.76 -1.31 -17.39
C SER A 353 -9.62 -2.72 -17.99
N SER A 354 -10.73 -3.39 -18.29
CA SER A 354 -10.73 -4.73 -18.90
C SER A 354 -10.61 -4.72 -20.44
N GLY A 355 -10.68 -3.55 -21.07
CA GLY A 355 -10.61 -3.39 -22.52
C GLY A 355 -11.93 -3.69 -23.27
N GLN A 356 -13.07 -3.73 -22.57
CA GLN A 356 -14.41 -3.99 -23.13
C GLN A 356 -15.17 -2.72 -23.56
N GLY A 357 -14.69 -1.54 -23.20
CA GLY A 357 -15.27 -0.25 -23.59
C GLY A 357 -14.88 0.15 -25.02
N GLU A 358 -15.57 1.13 -25.60
CA GLU A 358 -15.26 1.68 -26.93
C GLU A 358 -13.82 2.24 -26.98
N THR A 359 -13.40 2.88 -25.88
CA THR A 359 -12.05 3.39 -25.64
C THR A 359 -11.32 2.59 -24.56
N GLY A 360 -11.26 1.26 -24.70
CA GLY A 360 -10.64 0.37 -23.72
C GLY A 360 -9.20 0.77 -23.33
N TYR A 361 -8.80 0.52 -22.08
CA TYR A 361 -7.43 0.72 -21.63
C TYR A 361 -6.47 -0.16 -22.44
N GLN A 362 -5.24 0.27 -22.64
CA GLN A 362 -4.24 -0.48 -23.40
C GLN A 362 -3.66 -1.65 -22.59
N ILE A 363 -3.15 -2.67 -23.29
CA ILE A 363 -2.21 -3.63 -22.72
C ILE A 363 -0.91 -2.91 -22.39
N TRP A 364 -0.49 -2.96 -21.12
CA TRP A 364 0.64 -2.19 -20.61
C TRP A 364 1.31 -2.81 -19.38
N GLY A 365 2.58 -2.49 -19.17
CA GLY A 365 3.31 -2.82 -17.95
C GLY A 365 4.10 -4.13 -18.04
N TRP A 366 4.25 -4.84 -16.92
CA TRP A 366 5.16 -5.99 -16.77
C TRP A 366 4.46 -7.35 -16.71
N GLY A 367 3.18 -7.39 -17.08
CA GLY A 367 2.37 -8.60 -17.03
C GLY A 367 2.60 -9.55 -18.22
N ALA A 368 2.04 -10.75 -18.11
CA ALA A 368 2.00 -11.76 -19.17
C ALA A 368 1.20 -11.31 -20.40
N SER A 369 0.38 -10.27 -20.27
CA SER A 369 -0.35 -9.67 -21.39
C SER A 369 0.57 -9.23 -22.54
N ASN A 370 1.82 -8.88 -22.26
CA ASN A 370 2.80 -8.56 -23.29
C ASN A 370 3.15 -9.74 -24.21
N TYR A 371 3.01 -10.99 -23.76
CA TYR A 371 3.21 -12.16 -24.63
C TYR A 371 2.14 -12.24 -25.73
N ILE A 372 0.93 -11.75 -25.46
CA ILE A 372 -0.15 -11.71 -26.45
C ILE A 372 0.23 -10.77 -27.60
N LEU A 373 0.85 -9.64 -27.28
CA LEU A 373 1.41 -8.70 -28.25
C LEU A 373 2.63 -9.29 -28.96
N ALA A 374 3.57 -9.85 -28.21
CA ALA A 374 4.81 -10.40 -28.77
C ALA A 374 4.56 -11.56 -29.75
N PHE A 375 3.52 -12.35 -29.52
CA PHE A 375 3.11 -13.45 -30.40
C PHE A 375 2.13 -13.02 -31.49
N ASN A 376 1.80 -11.72 -31.59
CA ASN A 376 0.82 -11.19 -32.55
C ASN A 376 -0.54 -11.91 -32.53
N ILE A 377 -1.01 -12.29 -31.33
CA ILE A 377 -2.33 -12.91 -31.15
C ILE A 377 -3.45 -11.89 -31.41
N ILE A 378 -3.15 -10.61 -31.16
CA ILE A 378 -4.01 -9.46 -31.46
C ILE A 378 -3.22 -8.44 -32.29
N ALA A 379 -3.92 -7.62 -33.07
CA ALA A 379 -3.33 -6.67 -34.01
C ALA A 379 -2.68 -5.47 -33.33
N ASN A 380 -3.25 -5.00 -32.21
CA ASN A 380 -2.72 -3.86 -31.46
C ASN A 380 -3.07 -3.92 -29.97
N ARG A 381 -2.46 -3.04 -29.17
CA ARG A 381 -2.60 -3.01 -27.71
C ARG A 381 -3.96 -2.60 -27.15
N PHE A 382 -4.84 -2.05 -27.98
CA PHE A 382 -6.20 -1.68 -27.58
C PHE A 382 -7.21 -2.78 -27.83
N GLU A 383 -6.87 -3.75 -28.69
CA GLU A 383 -7.77 -4.86 -29.01
C GLU A 383 -8.15 -5.67 -27.76
N TYR A 384 -9.40 -6.11 -27.73
CA TYR A 384 -9.93 -6.88 -26.63
C TYR A 384 -9.38 -8.30 -26.65
N TRP A 385 -9.03 -8.82 -25.46
CA TRP A 385 -8.67 -10.20 -25.26
C TRP A 385 -9.22 -10.70 -23.92
N HIS A 386 -9.63 -11.97 -23.86
CA HIS A 386 -10.38 -12.54 -22.74
C HIS A 386 -9.49 -12.89 -21.53
N PHE A 387 -8.90 -11.89 -20.88
CA PHE A 387 -8.02 -12.08 -19.70
C PHE A 387 -8.69 -12.79 -18.52
N ILE A 388 -10.03 -12.79 -18.46
CA ILE A 388 -10.78 -13.53 -17.46
C ILE A 388 -10.52 -15.05 -17.52
N ILE A 389 -10.18 -15.59 -18.70
CA ILE A 389 -9.93 -17.03 -18.88
C ILE A 389 -8.67 -17.47 -18.11
N PRO A 390 -7.45 -16.94 -18.39
CA PRO A 390 -6.28 -17.31 -17.60
C PRO A 390 -6.41 -16.90 -16.13
N GLN A 391 -7.04 -15.76 -15.82
CA GLN A 391 -7.30 -15.36 -14.43
C GLN A 391 -8.15 -16.39 -13.70
N ALA A 392 -9.19 -16.97 -14.33
CA ALA A 392 -10.00 -18.01 -13.72
C ALA A 392 -9.23 -19.33 -13.58
N ILE A 393 -8.52 -19.75 -14.64
CA ILE A 393 -7.77 -21.02 -14.67
C ILE A 393 -6.69 -21.07 -13.58
N PHE A 394 -5.94 -19.98 -13.39
CA PHE A 394 -4.85 -19.94 -12.40
C PHE A 394 -5.28 -19.32 -11.07
N GLY A 395 -6.11 -18.28 -11.11
CA GLY A 395 -6.54 -17.55 -9.92
C GLY A 395 -7.50 -18.35 -9.06
N LEU A 396 -8.51 -19.03 -9.63
CA LEU A 396 -9.49 -19.75 -8.81
C LEU A 396 -8.85 -20.90 -8.00
N PRO A 397 -8.03 -21.80 -8.60
CA PRO A 397 -7.33 -22.82 -7.83
C PRO A 397 -6.41 -22.22 -6.76
N LEU A 398 -5.70 -21.14 -7.10
CA LEU A 398 -4.82 -20.45 -6.15
C LEU A 398 -5.58 -19.85 -4.97
N LEU A 399 -6.72 -19.19 -5.22
CA LEU A 399 -7.58 -18.64 -4.17
C LEU A 399 -8.04 -19.72 -3.22
N LEU A 400 -8.57 -20.83 -3.77
CA LEU A 400 -9.05 -21.96 -2.98
C LEU A 400 -7.92 -22.59 -2.15
N PHE A 401 -6.74 -22.77 -2.75
CA PHE A 401 -5.55 -23.27 -2.06
C PHE A 401 -5.11 -22.35 -0.92
N LEU A 402 -5.06 -21.04 -1.15
CA LEU A 402 -4.65 -20.07 -0.13
C LEU A 402 -5.66 -19.95 1.01
N LEU A 403 -6.96 -19.98 0.71
CA LEU A 403 -8.02 -20.03 1.73
C LEU A 403 -7.94 -21.33 2.54
N TRP A 404 -7.72 -22.46 1.87
CA TRP A 404 -7.49 -23.74 2.53
C TRP A 404 -6.28 -23.68 3.46
N ARG A 405 -5.15 -23.12 3.00
CA ARG A 405 -3.94 -22.94 3.82
C ARG A 405 -4.21 -22.05 5.04
N GLN A 406 -4.96 -20.96 4.85
CA GLN A 406 -5.29 -20.03 5.92
C GLN A 406 -6.21 -20.65 6.99
N ILE A 407 -7.02 -21.65 6.67
CA ILE A 407 -7.82 -22.38 7.68
C ILE A 407 -6.91 -23.01 8.75
N TYR A 408 -5.72 -23.48 8.38
CA TYR A 408 -4.79 -24.12 9.30
C TYR A 408 -3.90 -23.11 10.05
N ASP A 409 -3.58 -21.98 9.42
CA ASP A 409 -2.73 -20.92 9.98
C ASP A 409 -3.38 -19.54 9.81
N ASN A 410 -4.45 -19.29 10.57
CA ASN A 410 -5.29 -18.12 10.39
C ASN A 410 -4.79 -16.88 11.14
N THR A 411 -3.65 -16.35 10.71
CA THR A 411 -3.02 -15.14 11.27
C THR A 411 -3.20 -13.93 10.36
N LEU A 412 -3.02 -12.72 10.89
CA LEU A 412 -2.99 -11.50 10.07
C LEU A 412 -1.85 -11.53 9.03
N GLY A 413 -0.71 -12.12 9.39
CA GLY A 413 0.38 -12.36 8.45
C GLY A 413 -0.06 -13.22 7.27
N THR A 414 -0.80 -14.31 7.55
CA THR A 414 -1.35 -15.17 6.50
C THR A 414 -2.38 -14.47 5.62
N VAL A 415 -3.21 -13.59 6.18
CA VAL A 415 -4.16 -12.76 5.40
C VAL A 415 -3.41 -11.92 4.38
N LEU A 416 -2.44 -11.12 4.83
CA LEU A 416 -1.69 -10.22 3.96
C LEU A 416 -0.82 -11.00 2.96
N TYR A 417 -0.20 -12.09 3.39
CA TYR A 417 0.58 -12.94 2.49
C TYR A 417 -0.30 -13.54 1.39
N SER A 418 -1.45 -14.11 1.74
CA SER A 418 -2.37 -14.73 0.78
C SER A 418 -2.95 -13.69 -0.18
N TYR A 419 -3.30 -12.52 0.34
CA TYR A 419 -3.69 -11.36 -0.46
C TYR A 419 -2.61 -10.97 -1.48
N VAL A 420 -1.35 -10.85 -1.06
CA VAL A 420 -0.22 -10.50 -1.92
C VAL A 420 -0.02 -11.53 -3.03
N ILE A 421 0.06 -12.82 -2.68
CA ILE A 421 0.32 -13.88 -3.67
C ILE A 421 -0.83 -13.96 -4.67
N PHE A 422 -2.08 -13.90 -4.20
CA PHE A 422 -3.24 -13.94 -5.07
C PHE A 422 -3.26 -12.73 -6.02
N LEU A 423 -3.06 -11.52 -5.48
CA LEU A 423 -3.10 -10.29 -6.27
C LEU A 423 -1.94 -10.19 -7.27
N LEU A 424 -0.76 -10.70 -6.92
CA LEU A 424 0.38 -10.80 -7.85
C LEU A 424 0.05 -11.66 -9.06
N VAL A 425 -0.50 -12.87 -8.84
CA VAL A 425 -0.89 -13.76 -9.94
C VAL A 425 -2.03 -13.17 -10.76
N PHE A 426 -3.01 -12.55 -10.10
CA PHE A 426 -4.08 -11.84 -10.78
C PHE A 426 -3.53 -10.73 -11.69
N PHE A 427 -2.67 -9.84 -11.19
CA PHE A 427 -2.07 -8.77 -12.00
C PHE A 427 -1.19 -9.29 -13.12
N TYR A 428 -0.37 -10.31 -12.84
CA TYR A 428 0.48 -10.91 -13.86
C TYR A 428 -0.33 -11.43 -15.06
N LEU A 429 -1.52 -11.97 -14.81
CA LEU A 429 -2.44 -12.47 -15.84
C LEU A 429 -3.49 -11.44 -16.28
N SER A 430 -3.41 -10.21 -15.79
CA SER A 430 -4.32 -9.12 -16.15
C SER A 430 -3.89 -8.42 -17.44
N ARG A 431 -4.81 -7.63 -18.01
CA ARG A 431 -4.54 -6.78 -19.17
C ARG A 431 -3.34 -5.86 -18.96
N PHE A 432 -3.15 -5.38 -17.74
CA PHE A 432 -2.01 -4.55 -17.38
C PHE A 432 -1.50 -4.85 -15.97
N MET A 433 -0.20 -4.60 -15.78
CA MET A 433 0.48 -4.71 -14.49
C MET A 433 1.50 -3.58 -14.39
N GLN A 434 1.11 -2.48 -13.77
CA GLN A 434 1.99 -1.32 -13.63
C GLN A 434 3.05 -1.55 -12.52
N PRO A 435 4.24 -0.93 -12.60
CA PRO A 435 5.32 -1.18 -11.65
C PRO A 435 4.97 -0.88 -10.19
N ASN A 436 4.23 0.20 -9.93
CA ASN A 436 3.69 0.57 -8.61
C ASN A 436 2.97 -0.57 -7.89
N TYR A 437 2.31 -1.48 -8.62
CA TYR A 437 1.67 -2.65 -8.00
C TYR A 437 2.66 -3.56 -7.29
N LEU A 438 3.88 -3.71 -7.82
CA LEU A 438 4.93 -4.44 -7.14
C LEU A 438 5.41 -3.72 -5.88
N GLY A 439 5.53 -2.40 -5.93
CA GLY A 439 5.86 -1.58 -4.75
C GLY A 439 4.84 -1.77 -3.63
N TYR A 440 3.55 -1.70 -3.99
CA TYR A 440 2.43 -1.95 -3.10
C TYR A 440 2.41 -3.37 -2.51
N LEU A 441 2.63 -4.39 -3.35
CA LEU A 441 2.68 -5.79 -2.92
C LEU A 441 3.85 -6.06 -1.98
N LEU A 442 5.03 -5.50 -2.26
CA LEU A 442 6.20 -5.59 -1.37
C LEU A 442 5.94 -4.93 -0.01
N ALA A 443 5.19 -3.82 0.01
CA ALA A 443 4.80 -3.20 1.27
C ALA A 443 3.87 -4.09 2.10
N CYS A 444 2.85 -4.67 1.48
CA CYS A 444 1.96 -5.63 2.14
C CYS A 444 2.72 -6.88 2.62
N LEU A 445 3.67 -7.38 1.82
CA LEU A 445 4.49 -8.54 2.16
C LEU A 445 5.43 -8.26 3.32
N THR A 446 6.02 -7.06 3.37
CA THR A 446 6.86 -6.61 4.49
C THR A 446 6.05 -6.67 5.79
N LEU A 447 4.83 -6.16 5.79
CA LEU A 447 3.94 -6.24 6.95
C LEU A 447 3.58 -7.67 7.29
N ALA A 448 3.21 -8.48 6.28
CA ALA A 448 2.89 -9.89 6.48
C ALA A 448 4.00 -10.65 7.22
N TYR A 449 5.27 -10.34 6.92
CA TYR A 449 6.44 -10.95 7.53
C TYR A 449 6.70 -10.50 8.97
N PHE A 450 6.57 -9.20 9.25
CA PHE A 450 6.91 -8.64 10.57
C PHE A 450 5.75 -8.60 11.57
N LEU A 451 4.53 -8.92 11.13
CA LEU A 451 3.38 -9.02 12.02
C LEU A 451 3.59 -10.13 13.07
N PRO A 452 3.20 -9.90 14.33
CA PRO A 452 3.35 -10.90 15.38
C PRO A 452 2.56 -12.17 15.05
N LYS A 453 3.21 -13.32 15.25
CA LYS A 453 2.50 -14.61 15.31
C LYS A 453 1.82 -14.74 16.67
N PRO A 454 0.61 -15.34 16.75
CA PRO A 454 0.01 -15.68 18.02
C PRO A 454 0.96 -16.60 18.80
N GLN A 455 1.22 -16.28 20.07
CA GLN A 455 1.97 -17.21 20.92
C GLN A 455 1.11 -18.44 21.19
N PRO A 456 1.64 -19.67 21.03
CA PRO A 456 0.94 -20.85 21.53
C PRO A 456 0.77 -20.66 23.04
N ALA A 457 -0.44 -20.87 23.55
CA ALA A 457 -0.70 -20.83 24.99
C ALA A 457 0.29 -21.79 25.66
N THR A 458 1.18 -21.25 26.50
CA THR A 458 2.02 -22.06 27.36
C THR A 458 1.09 -22.84 28.26
N THR A 459 0.92 -24.12 27.97
CA THR A 459 0.34 -25.07 28.92
C THR A 459 1.25 -25.07 30.14
N HIS A 460 0.91 -24.26 31.13
CA HIS A 460 1.29 -24.52 32.50
C HIS A 460 0.60 -25.84 32.85
N LEU A 461 1.34 -26.94 32.67
CA LEU A 461 1.04 -28.21 33.30
C LEU A 461 1.43 -28.01 34.77
N ASP A 462 0.46 -27.54 35.56
CA ASP A 462 0.51 -27.62 37.02
C ASP A 462 -0.12 -28.94 37.48
#